data_AF-A0A1S0TT40-F1
#
_entry.id   AF-A0A1S0TT40-F1
#
_cell.length_a   1.000
_cell.length_b   1.000
_cell.length_c   1.000
_cell.angle_alpha   90.00
_cell.angle_beta   90.00
_cell.angle_gamma   90.00
#
_symmetry.space_group_name_H-M   'P 1'
#
loop_
_entity.id
_entity.type
_entity.pdbx_description
1 polymer ?
#
loop_
_entity_poly.entity_id
_entity_poly.type
_entity_poly.pdbx_seq_one_letter_code
_entity_poly.pdbx_strand_id
1 'polypeptide(L)'
;MCKFHALLQTVAEIKFHGGKAVPNFDSVEYGHKIIETAITHFGRVDVIVNNAGIVLDKSFQNMSDDDWDLVYRTHVKGSYSVTKAAWPFFKKQGYGRIIFTSSNSAIYGNFGQANYAAAKNALIGLSHTLAIEGSRYGIQSNVVIPTASSRLTAQLFLEESLRVLKAEYVVPLVVYLGHESCQETGKVFEAGAGWFGQIQAYRSKGIVLPAANAEAIADNWIAITDMTSAKHFDSIKEVIVDLLKCAEEKTESETRWELENKKDEYMEVLKIIAEALNQKKDGSLTSCFMFMFILTDGVDVYSVTMPFGENHVSGQRESICIIVMHCDIFEQILKGQIITKKVIKPGTMVIIGDISEDDVVESINQLARSMKPKL
;
A
#
# COMPACT_ATOMS: atom_id res chain seq x y z
N MET A 1 -4.57 -29.14 -39.44
CA MET A 1 -4.70 -28.49 -40.77
C MET A 1 -5.31 -27.09 -40.72
N CYS A 2 -6.39 -26.82 -39.97
CA CYS A 2 -7.11 -25.52 -40.02
C CYS A 2 -6.30 -24.29 -39.52
N LYS A 3 -5.51 -24.39 -38.44
CA LYS A 3 -4.75 -23.25 -37.88
C LYS A 3 -3.63 -22.71 -38.80
N PHE A 4 -2.92 -23.60 -39.49
CA PHE A 4 -1.86 -23.22 -40.42
C PHE A 4 -2.40 -22.47 -41.64
N HIS A 5 -3.59 -22.84 -42.11
CA HIS A 5 -4.28 -22.14 -43.19
C HIS A 5 -4.68 -20.71 -42.79
N ALA A 6 -5.24 -20.53 -41.59
CA ALA A 6 -5.62 -19.20 -41.11
C ALA A 6 -4.43 -18.24 -41.01
N LEU A 7 -3.29 -18.69 -40.48
CA LEU A 7 -2.09 -17.84 -40.40
C LEU A 7 -1.57 -17.43 -41.78
N LEU A 8 -1.48 -18.38 -42.71
CA LEU A 8 -1.04 -18.10 -44.08
C LEU A 8 -2.02 -17.18 -44.82
N GLN A 9 -3.32 -17.36 -44.59
CA GLN A 9 -4.36 -16.47 -45.12
C GLN A 9 -4.18 -15.04 -44.60
N THR A 10 -3.99 -14.83 -43.30
CA THR A 10 -3.75 -13.49 -42.74
C THR A 10 -2.50 -12.84 -43.34
N VAL A 11 -1.40 -13.58 -43.50
CA VAL A 11 -0.19 -13.06 -44.16
C VAL A 11 -0.46 -12.68 -45.62
N ALA A 12 -1.22 -13.49 -46.35
CA ALA A 12 -1.60 -13.20 -47.73
C ALA A 12 -2.50 -11.95 -47.82
N GLU A 13 -3.47 -11.80 -46.93
CA GLU A 13 -4.35 -10.64 -46.84
C GLU A 13 -3.56 -9.35 -46.55
N ILE A 14 -2.64 -9.39 -45.58
CA ILE A 14 -1.77 -8.23 -45.27
C ILE A 14 -0.96 -7.83 -46.51
N LYS A 15 -0.35 -8.81 -47.21
CA LYS A 15 0.43 -8.54 -48.43
C LYS A 15 -0.45 -8.03 -49.57
N PHE A 16 -1.67 -8.56 -49.72
CA PHE A 16 -2.63 -8.11 -50.71
C PHE A 16 -3.01 -6.63 -50.51
N HIS A 17 -3.12 -6.18 -49.25
CA HIS A 17 -3.33 -4.78 -48.90
C HIS A 17 -2.04 -3.92 -48.88
N GLY A 18 -0.91 -4.44 -49.41
CA GLY A 18 0.35 -3.70 -49.54
C GLY A 18 1.24 -3.69 -48.29
N GLY A 19 0.86 -4.40 -47.23
CA GLY A 19 1.64 -4.54 -46.01
C GLY A 19 2.78 -5.57 -46.13
N LYS A 20 3.63 -5.63 -45.10
CA LYS A 20 4.71 -6.62 -44.96
C LYS A 20 4.44 -7.52 -43.76
N ALA A 21 4.44 -8.83 -43.99
CA ALA A 21 4.24 -9.83 -42.94
C ALA A 21 4.97 -11.14 -43.27
N VAL A 22 5.40 -11.85 -42.21
CA VAL A 22 5.95 -13.21 -42.28
C VAL A 22 5.26 -14.08 -41.21
N PRO A 23 4.94 -15.34 -41.49
CA PRO A 23 4.34 -16.23 -40.51
C PRO A 23 5.40 -16.80 -39.56
N ASN A 24 5.02 -17.06 -38.31
CA ASN A 24 5.72 -17.98 -37.42
C ASN A 24 4.72 -19.04 -36.92
N PHE A 25 5.16 -20.31 -36.89
CA PHE A 25 4.29 -21.45 -36.58
C PHE A 25 4.57 -22.09 -35.21
N ASP A 26 5.52 -21.56 -34.45
CA ASP A 26 5.91 -22.10 -33.16
C ASP A 26 4.85 -21.82 -32.08
N SER A 27 4.77 -22.71 -31.09
CA SER A 27 4.02 -22.42 -29.86
C SER A 27 4.64 -21.23 -29.14
N VAL A 28 3.80 -20.42 -28.49
CA VAL A 28 4.24 -19.31 -27.64
C VAL A 28 5.12 -19.76 -26.47
N GLU A 29 5.07 -21.04 -26.10
CA GLU A 29 6.00 -21.65 -25.15
C GLU A 29 7.47 -21.51 -25.59
N TYR A 30 7.70 -21.50 -26.91
CA TYR A 30 9.01 -21.32 -27.55
C TYR A 30 9.23 -19.88 -28.03
N GLY A 31 8.95 -18.90 -27.17
CA GLY A 31 8.98 -17.48 -27.54
C GLY A 31 10.28 -16.99 -28.20
N HIS A 32 11.44 -17.60 -27.91
CA HIS A 32 12.70 -17.31 -28.59
C HIS A 32 12.64 -17.49 -30.12
N LYS A 33 11.94 -18.52 -30.63
CA LYS A 33 11.80 -18.77 -32.06
C LYS A 33 10.90 -17.74 -32.74
N ILE A 34 9.86 -17.30 -32.03
CA ILE A 34 8.96 -16.21 -32.48
C ILE A 34 9.77 -14.91 -32.62
N ILE A 35 10.57 -14.56 -31.60
CA ILE A 35 11.40 -13.36 -31.64
C ILE A 35 12.51 -13.47 -32.68
N GLU A 36 13.17 -14.63 -32.81
CA GLU A 36 14.16 -14.89 -33.85
C GLU A 36 13.60 -14.68 -35.26
N THR A 37 12.33 -15.05 -35.49
CA THR A 37 11.66 -14.81 -36.78
C THR A 37 11.58 -13.31 -37.07
N ALA A 38 11.18 -12.49 -36.09
CA ALA A 38 11.11 -11.03 -36.25
C ALA A 38 12.50 -10.42 -36.52
N ILE A 39 13.51 -10.83 -35.75
CA ILE A 39 14.89 -10.34 -35.93
C ILE A 39 15.45 -10.74 -37.29
N THR A 40 15.26 -11.98 -37.73
CA THR A 40 15.78 -12.47 -39.01
C THR A 40 15.19 -11.74 -40.22
N HIS A 41 13.89 -11.43 -40.18
CA HIS A 41 13.19 -10.85 -41.33
C HIS A 41 13.12 -9.32 -41.32
N PHE A 42 13.15 -8.70 -40.14
CA PHE A 42 12.95 -7.26 -39.98
C PHE A 42 14.10 -6.55 -39.23
N GLY A 43 15.05 -7.29 -38.65
CA GLY A 43 16.21 -6.76 -37.95
C GLY A 43 15.93 -6.21 -36.54
N ARG A 44 14.67 -6.11 -36.13
CA ARG A 44 14.25 -5.58 -34.82
C ARG A 44 12.88 -6.10 -34.39
N VAL A 45 12.55 -5.89 -33.12
CA VAL A 45 11.21 -6.06 -32.56
C VAL A 45 10.90 -4.83 -31.71
N ASP A 46 9.71 -4.26 -31.89
CA ASP A 46 9.32 -2.99 -31.25
C ASP A 46 8.07 -3.12 -30.39
N VAL A 47 7.11 -3.92 -30.86
CA VAL A 47 5.80 -4.11 -30.24
C VAL A 47 5.52 -5.60 -30.13
N ILE A 48 5.04 -6.04 -28.97
CA ILE A 48 4.56 -7.41 -28.73
C ILE A 48 3.12 -7.34 -28.23
N VAL A 49 2.24 -8.05 -28.92
CA VAL A 49 0.85 -8.25 -28.50
C VAL A 49 0.68 -9.71 -28.10
N ASN A 50 0.72 -9.99 -26.80
CA ASN A 50 0.52 -11.32 -26.22
C ASN A 50 -0.98 -11.66 -26.20
N ASN A 51 -1.49 -12.11 -27.35
CA ASN A 51 -2.91 -12.43 -27.58
C ASN A 51 -3.23 -13.93 -27.66
N ALA A 52 -2.22 -14.79 -27.89
CA ALA A 52 -2.44 -16.22 -28.03
C ALA A 52 -3.16 -16.80 -26.79
N GLY A 53 -4.18 -17.64 -27.03
CA GLY A 53 -4.99 -18.15 -25.94
C GLY A 53 -5.88 -19.33 -26.34
N ILE A 54 -6.29 -20.07 -25.33
CA ILE A 54 -7.27 -21.16 -25.38
C ILE A 54 -8.26 -21.01 -24.21
N VAL A 55 -9.39 -21.71 -24.29
CA VAL A 55 -10.39 -21.73 -23.23
C VAL A 55 -10.78 -23.20 -23.00
N LEU A 56 -10.79 -23.63 -21.74
CA LEU A 56 -11.12 -24.99 -21.29
C LEU A 56 -12.02 -24.88 -20.06
N ASP A 57 -13.28 -24.57 -20.30
CA ASP A 57 -14.24 -24.29 -19.23
C ASP A 57 -14.74 -25.58 -18.57
N LYS A 58 -14.59 -25.65 -17.24
CA LYS A 58 -14.98 -26.75 -16.37
C LYS A 58 -15.37 -26.18 -15.02
N SER A 59 -16.45 -26.69 -14.40
CA SER A 59 -16.67 -26.43 -12.98
C SER A 59 -15.42 -26.82 -12.18
N PHE A 60 -15.13 -26.11 -11.10
CA PHE A 60 -13.86 -26.26 -10.39
C PHE A 60 -13.57 -27.72 -9.99
N GLN A 61 -14.57 -28.45 -9.51
CA GLN A 61 -14.46 -29.86 -9.16
C GLN A 61 -14.12 -30.78 -10.34
N ASN A 62 -14.55 -30.45 -11.56
CA ASN A 62 -14.38 -31.26 -12.76
C ASN A 62 -13.19 -30.84 -13.61
N MET A 63 -12.41 -29.86 -13.15
CA MET A 63 -11.22 -29.38 -13.84
C MET A 63 -10.08 -30.35 -13.57
N SER A 64 -9.47 -30.87 -14.63
CA SER A 64 -8.28 -31.71 -14.49
C SER A 64 -7.02 -30.85 -14.36
N ASP A 65 -5.95 -31.42 -13.81
CA ASP A 65 -4.64 -30.75 -13.75
C ASP A 65 -4.11 -30.43 -15.16
N ASP A 66 -4.37 -31.29 -16.14
CA ASP A 66 -3.99 -31.05 -17.54
C ASP A 66 -4.73 -29.85 -18.15
N ASP A 67 -6.03 -29.67 -17.82
CA ASP A 67 -6.79 -28.49 -18.25
C ASP A 67 -6.21 -27.20 -17.63
N TRP A 68 -5.83 -27.25 -16.35
CA TRP A 68 -5.18 -26.15 -15.64
C TRP A 68 -3.83 -25.80 -16.27
N ASP A 69 -2.96 -26.79 -16.41
CA ASP A 69 -1.60 -26.64 -16.90
C ASP A 69 -1.56 -26.16 -18.34
N LEU A 70 -2.44 -26.68 -19.21
CA LEU A 70 -2.47 -26.26 -20.61
C LEU A 70 -2.89 -24.80 -20.76
N VAL A 71 -3.84 -24.32 -19.95
CA VAL A 71 -4.22 -22.90 -19.89
C VAL A 71 -3.05 -22.06 -19.40
N TYR A 72 -2.38 -22.45 -18.30
CA TYR A 72 -1.23 -21.70 -17.77
C TYR A 72 -0.03 -21.69 -18.71
N ARG A 73 0.29 -22.81 -19.35
CA ARG A 73 1.37 -22.92 -20.34
C ARG A 73 1.12 -22.01 -21.53
N THR A 74 -0.11 -21.98 -22.04
CA THR A 74 -0.47 -21.16 -23.20
C THR A 74 -0.48 -19.67 -22.86
N HIS A 75 -1.22 -19.27 -21.83
CA HIS A 75 -1.44 -17.86 -21.52
C HIS A 75 -0.26 -17.25 -20.76
N VAL A 76 0.11 -17.83 -19.62
CA VAL A 76 1.09 -17.22 -18.71
C VAL A 76 2.52 -17.52 -19.16
N LYS A 77 2.88 -18.80 -19.28
CA LYS A 77 4.23 -19.20 -19.68
C LYS A 77 4.55 -18.75 -21.10
N GLY A 78 3.59 -18.84 -22.02
CA GLY A 78 3.71 -18.38 -23.39
C GLY A 78 4.03 -16.88 -23.47
N SER A 79 3.19 -16.05 -22.85
CA SER A 79 3.41 -14.60 -22.83
C SER A 79 4.72 -14.21 -22.15
N TYR A 80 5.06 -14.88 -21.04
CA TYR A 80 6.37 -14.74 -20.41
C TYR A 80 7.52 -15.08 -21.38
N SER A 81 7.44 -16.21 -22.09
CA SER A 81 8.52 -16.71 -22.96
C SER A 81 8.79 -15.74 -24.11
N VAL A 82 7.74 -15.26 -24.78
CA VAL A 82 7.84 -14.29 -25.89
C VAL A 82 8.42 -12.96 -25.39
N THR A 83 7.85 -12.39 -24.33
CA THR A 83 8.32 -11.11 -23.77
C THR A 83 9.75 -11.21 -23.23
N LYS A 84 10.10 -12.31 -22.56
CA LYS A 84 11.45 -12.53 -22.04
C LYS A 84 12.48 -12.60 -23.15
N ALA A 85 12.17 -13.27 -24.26
CA ALA A 85 13.05 -13.37 -25.41
C ALA A 85 13.29 -12.02 -26.11
N ALA A 86 12.30 -11.13 -26.13
CA ALA A 86 12.42 -9.80 -26.71
C ALA A 86 13.13 -8.77 -25.82
N TRP A 87 13.09 -8.97 -24.51
CA TRP A 87 13.57 -8.01 -23.51
C TRP A 87 15.00 -7.48 -23.77
N PRO A 88 16.00 -8.30 -24.15
CA PRO A 88 17.34 -7.79 -24.46
C PRO A 88 17.37 -6.82 -25.65
N PHE A 89 16.53 -7.04 -26.66
CA PHE A 89 16.43 -6.17 -27.83
C PHE A 89 15.83 -4.82 -27.45
N PHE A 90 14.71 -4.85 -26.72
CA PHE A 90 14.07 -3.63 -26.19
C PHE A 90 15.03 -2.80 -25.34
N LYS A 91 15.76 -3.44 -24.41
CA LYS A 91 16.75 -2.75 -23.58
C LYS A 91 17.88 -2.13 -24.39
N LYS A 92 18.39 -2.83 -25.40
CA LYS A 92 19.49 -2.36 -26.24
C LYS A 92 19.07 -1.15 -27.10
N GLN A 93 17.84 -1.14 -27.61
CA GLN A 93 17.35 -0.08 -28.48
C GLN A 93 16.70 1.11 -27.75
N GLY A 94 16.39 0.97 -26.45
CA GLY A 94 15.75 2.03 -25.67
C GLY A 94 14.26 2.23 -26.00
N TYR A 95 13.60 1.21 -26.56
CA TYR A 95 12.19 1.26 -26.96
C TYR A 95 11.57 -0.13 -26.88
N GLY A 96 10.37 -0.24 -26.32
CA GLY A 96 9.52 -1.43 -26.42
C GLY A 96 8.08 -1.13 -26.00
N ARG A 97 7.13 -1.81 -26.63
CA ARG A 97 5.71 -1.80 -26.22
C ARG A 97 5.23 -3.23 -26.03
N ILE A 98 4.67 -3.52 -24.87
CA ILE A 98 4.15 -4.84 -24.53
C ILE A 98 2.67 -4.68 -24.20
N ILE A 99 1.84 -5.45 -24.89
CA ILE A 99 0.40 -5.49 -24.65
C ILE A 99 0.03 -6.92 -24.27
N PHE A 100 -0.50 -7.12 -23.07
CA PHE A 100 -1.06 -8.39 -22.64
C PHE A 100 -2.57 -8.40 -22.83
N THR A 101 -3.12 -9.54 -23.25
CA THR A 101 -4.57 -9.73 -23.34
C THR A 101 -5.10 -10.44 -22.10
N SER A 102 -5.82 -9.72 -21.24
CA SER A 102 -6.53 -10.27 -20.08
C SER A 102 -8.03 -10.50 -20.41
N SER A 103 -8.91 -10.54 -19.40
CA SER A 103 -10.34 -10.80 -19.56
C SER A 103 -11.13 -10.26 -18.36
N ASN A 104 -12.40 -9.92 -18.57
CA ASN A 104 -13.33 -9.62 -17.48
C ASN A 104 -13.46 -10.78 -16.47
N SER A 105 -13.28 -12.03 -16.89
CA SER A 105 -13.21 -13.18 -15.97
C SER A 105 -12.07 -13.08 -14.95
N ALA A 106 -10.98 -12.38 -15.26
CA ALA A 106 -9.88 -12.14 -14.33
C ALA A 106 -10.26 -11.16 -13.22
N ILE A 107 -11.12 -10.19 -13.53
CA ILE A 107 -11.50 -9.11 -12.62
C ILE A 107 -12.70 -9.52 -11.77
N TYR A 108 -13.71 -10.10 -12.40
CA TYR A 108 -15.02 -10.35 -11.79
C TYR A 108 -15.26 -11.82 -11.46
N GLY A 109 -14.38 -12.72 -11.92
CA GLY A 109 -14.64 -14.16 -11.92
C GLY A 109 -15.65 -14.56 -13.00
N ASN A 110 -15.68 -15.84 -13.32
CA ASN A 110 -16.74 -16.43 -14.15
C ASN A 110 -16.89 -17.91 -13.84
N PHE A 111 -18.13 -18.41 -13.81
CA PHE A 111 -18.39 -19.81 -13.48
C PHE A 111 -17.69 -20.72 -14.50
N GLY A 112 -17.00 -21.75 -14.00
CA GLY A 112 -16.31 -22.72 -14.83
C GLY A 112 -14.96 -22.28 -15.40
N GLN A 113 -14.45 -21.10 -15.01
CA GLN A 113 -13.25 -20.50 -15.60
C GLN A 113 -12.11 -20.28 -14.59
N ALA A 114 -12.00 -21.10 -13.54
CA ALA A 114 -11.01 -20.88 -12.47
C ALA A 114 -9.56 -20.80 -13.00
N ASN A 115 -9.14 -21.75 -13.85
CA ASN A 115 -7.84 -21.74 -14.53
C ASN A 115 -7.65 -20.50 -15.42
N TYR A 116 -8.65 -20.15 -16.21
CA TYR A 116 -8.60 -19.06 -17.17
C TYR A 116 -8.56 -17.69 -16.47
N ALA A 117 -9.44 -17.46 -15.49
CA ALA A 117 -9.46 -16.26 -14.66
C ALA A 117 -8.12 -16.07 -13.93
N ALA A 118 -7.58 -17.14 -13.31
CA ALA A 118 -6.28 -17.10 -12.65
C ALA A 118 -5.15 -16.75 -13.63
N ALA A 119 -5.11 -17.41 -14.79
CA ALA A 119 -4.10 -17.15 -15.82
C ALA A 119 -4.19 -15.71 -16.38
N LYS A 120 -5.41 -15.21 -16.66
CA LYS A 120 -5.61 -13.85 -17.17
C LYS A 120 -5.28 -12.79 -16.11
N ASN A 121 -5.53 -13.05 -14.83
CA ASN A 121 -5.12 -12.16 -13.75
C ASN A 121 -3.59 -12.16 -13.56
N ALA A 122 -2.92 -13.30 -13.73
CA ALA A 122 -1.46 -13.37 -13.68
C ALA A 122 -0.79 -12.48 -14.75
N LEU A 123 -1.41 -12.29 -15.91
CA LEU A 123 -0.92 -11.37 -16.94
C LEU A 123 -1.01 -9.89 -16.52
N ILE A 124 -2.01 -9.53 -15.70
CA ILE A 124 -2.11 -8.18 -15.11
C ILE A 124 -0.94 -7.94 -14.17
N GLY A 125 -0.71 -8.86 -13.23
CA GLY A 125 0.42 -8.79 -12.31
C GLY A 125 1.77 -8.72 -13.04
N LEU A 126 1.96 -9.57 -14.06
CA LEU A 126 3.17 -9.55 -14.89
C LEU A 126 3.37 -8.19 -15.58
N SER A 127 2.32 -7.60 -16.16
CA SER A 127 2.40 -6.30 -16.82
C SER A 127 2.79 -5.18 -15.86
N HIS A 128 2.20 -5.15 -14.66
CA HIS A 128 2.54 -4.13 -13.65
C HIS A 128 4.03 -4.16 -13.31
N THR A 129 4.60 -5.35 -13.07
CA THR A 129 6.03 -5.48 -12.77
C THR A 129 6.90 -5.08 -13.97
N LEU A 130 6.56 -5.51 -15.19
CA LEU A 130 7.33 -5.17 -16.38
C LEU A 130 7.29 -3.67 -16.72
N ALA A 131 6.18 -2.99 -16.43
CA ALA A 131 6.09 -1.54 -16.56
C ALA A 131 7.12 -0.82 -15.66
N ILE A 132 7.30 -1.31 -14.42
CA ILE A 132 8.27 -0.77 -13.46
C ILE A 132 9.70 -1.07 -13.92
N GLU A 133 10.02 -2.34 -14.21
CA GLU A 133 11.37 -2.75 -14.65
C GLU A 133 11.79 -2.13 -15.99
N GLY A 134 10.83 -1.90 -16.87
CA GLY A 134 11.01 -1.38 -18.22
C GLY A 134 11.19 0.14 -18.31
N SER A 135 10.71 0.88 -17.30
CA SER A 135 10.64 2.34 -17.28
C SER A 135 11.94 3.04 -17.71
N ARG A 136 13.06 2.67 -17.07
CA ARG A 136 14.41 3.22 -17.35
C ARG A 136 14.97 2.88 -18.74
N TYR A 137 14.31 2.00 -19.49
CA TYR A 137 14.75 1.51 -20.79
C TYR A 137 13.80 1.91 -21.93
N GLY A 138 12.81 2.78 -21.67
CA GLY A 138 11.80 3.15 -22.68
C GLY A 138 10.83 2.02 -23.03
N ILE A 139 10.68 1.04 -22.15
CA ILE A 139 9.79 -0.11 -22.34
C ILE A 139 8.50 0.15 -21.55
N GLN A 140 7.37 0.11 -22.25
CA GLN A 140 6.04 0.23 -21.65
C GLN A 140 5.30 -1.10 -21.72
N SER A 141 4.49 -1.39 -20.70
CA SER A 141 3.69 -2.62 -20.62
C SER A 141 2.28 -2.30 -20.15
N ASN A 142 1.28 -2.62 -20.98
CA ASN A 142 -0.13 -2.39 -20.67
C ASN A 142 -0.95 -3.67 -20.87
N VAL A 143 -2.16 -3.68 -20.32
CA VAL A 143 -3.11 -4.78 -20.45
C VAL A 143 -4.36 -4.29 -21.18
N VAL A 144 -4.85 -5.10 -22.10
CA VAL A 144 -6.16 -4.92 -22.73
C VAL A 144 -7.08 -6.07 -22.31
N ILE A 145 -8.28 -5.71 -21.88
CA ILE A 145 -9.41 -6.60 -21.61
C ILE A 145 -10.41 -6.42 -22.76
N PRO A 146 -10.39 -7.31 -23.76
CA PRO A 146 -11.32 -7.24 -24.88
C PRO A 146 -12.69 -7.79 -24.50
N THR A 147 -13.73 -7.02 -24.81
CA THR A 147 -15.12 -7.50 -24.87
C THR A 147 -15.51 -7.58 -26.34
N ALA A 148 -15.19 -8.73 -26.95
CA ALA A 148 -15.46 -9.01 -28.36
C ALA A 148 -16.00 -10.43 -28.54
N SER A 149 -16.85 -10.59 -29.55
CA SER A 149 -17.27 -11.88 -30.06
C SER A 149 -16.14 -12.47 -30.90
N SER A 150 -15.78 -13.71 -30.60
CA SER A 150 -14.85 -14.51 -31.37
C SER A 150 -15.40 -15.94 -31.45
N ARG A 151 -14.73 -16.82 -32.20
CA ARG A 151 -15.03 -18.26 -32.17
C ARG A 151 -15.07 -18.82 -30.73
N LEU A 152 -14.34 -18.23 -29.79
CA LEU A 152 -14.29 -18.66 -28.39
C LEU A 152 -15.48 -18.17 -27.55
N THR A 153 -16.19 -17.12 -27.97
CA THR A 153 -17.21 -16.43 -27.16
C THR A 153 -18.57 -16.29 -27.86
N ALA A 154 -18.67 -16.66 -29.14
CA ALA A 154 -19.88 -16.50 -29.95
C ALA A 154 -21.13 -17.21 -29.38
N GLN A 155 -20.96 -18.34 -28.66
CA GLN A 155 -22.07 -19.09 -28.07
C GLN A 155 -22.69 -18.40 -26.84
N LEU A 156 -22.06 -17.36 -26.31
CA LEU A 156 -22.50 -16.65 -25.11
C LEU A 156 -23.38 -15.43 -25.41
N PHE A 157 -23.56 -15.06 -26.69
CA PHE A 157 -24.21 -13.81 -27.08
C PHE A 157 -25.41 -14.04 -28.00
N LEU A 158 -26.42 -13.17 -27.87
CA LEU A 158 -27.53 -13.06 -28.82
C LEU A 158 -27.02 -12.50 -30.15
N GLU A 159 -27.68 -12.84 -31.27
CA GLU A 159 -27.24 -12.43 -32.62
C GLU A 159 -27.08 -10.91 -32.80
N GLU A 160 -27.93 -10.10 -32.17
CA GLU A 160 -27.80 -8.64 -32.20
C GLU A 160 -26.54 -8.15 -31.47
N SER A 161 -26.18 -8.77 -30.35
CA SER A 161 -24.95 -8.47 -29.61
C SER A 161 -23.70 -8.85 -30.41
N LEU A 162 -23.75 -9.90 -31.23
CA LEU A 162 -22.63 -10.29 -32.10
C LEU A 162 -22.26 -9.19 -33.12
N ARG A 163 -23.23 -8.36 -33.54
CA ARG A 163 -22.98 -7.28 -34.52
C ARG A 163 -22.21 -6.11 -33.95
N VAL A 164 -22.35 -5.85 -32.64
CA VAL A 164 -21.66 -4.75 -31.94
C VAL A 164 -20.39 -5.20 -31.23
N LEU A 165 -20.21 -6.50 -30.97
CA LEU A 165 -19.00 -7.04 -30.33
C LEU A 165 -17.95 -7.48 -31.36
N LYS A 166 -17.60 -6.58 -32.28
CA LYS A 166 -16.58 -6.83 -33.30
C LYS A 166 -15.16 -6.66 -32.74
N ALA A 167 -14.24 -7.56 -33.12
CA ALA A 167 -12.83 -7.47 -32.70
C ALA A 167 -12.18 -6.16 -33.17
N GLU A 168 -12.64 -5.63 -34.30
CA GLU A 168 -12.23 -4.36 -34.90
C GLU A 168 -12.47 -3.15 -33.98
N TYR A 169 -13.39 -3.24 -33.00
CA TYR A 169 -13.60 -2.18 -32.03
C TYR A 169 -12.55 -2.16 -30.91
N VAL A 170 -11.76 -3.22 -30.76
CA VAL A 170 -10.64 -3.28 -29.81
C VAL A 170 -9.32 -2.87 -30.45
N VAL A 171 -9.15 -3.15 -31.75
CA VAL A 171 -7.90 -2.93 -32.50
C VAL A 171 -7.34 -1.50 -32.35
N PRO A 172 -8.13 -0.41 -32.44
CA PRO A 172 -7.60 0.95 -32.29
C PRO A 172 -6.88 1.19 -30.97
N LEU A 173 -7.40 0.65 -29.85
CA LEU A 173 -6.75 0.76 -28.55
C LEU A 173 -5.41 0.01 -28.54
N VAL A 174 -5.36 -1.21 -29.06
CA VAL A 174 -4.12 -2.01 -29.13
C VAL A 174 -3.07 -1.31 -29.98
N VAL A 175 -3.47 -0.73 -31.13
CA VAL A 175 -2.58 0.04 -32.00
C VAL A 175 -2.05 1.27 -31.29
N TYR A 176 -2.91 2.04 -30.59
CA TYR A 176 -2.50 3.22 -29.84
C TYR A 176 -1.51 2.87 -28.72
N LEU A 177 -1.77 1.81 -27.94
CA LEU A 177 -0.85 1.35 -26.89
C LEU A 177 0.49 0.84 -27.44
N GLY A 178 0.53 0.41 -28.70
CA GLY A 178 1.74 0.05 -29.42
C GLY A 178 2.46 1.22 -30.09
N HIS A 179 1.86 2.41 -30.10
CA HIS A 179 2.40 3.59 -30.79
C HIS A 179 3.47 4.31 -29.95
N GLU A 180 4.42 4.96 -30.63
CA GLU A 180 5.53 5.65 -29.95
C GLU A 180 5.09 6.86 -29.12
N SER A 181 4.01 7.52 -29.54
CA SER A 181 3.45 8.68 -28.83
C SER A 181 2.72 8.32 -27.54
N CYS A 182 2.30 7.06 -27.37
CA CYS A 182 1.61 6.64 -26.17
C CYS A 182 2.58 6.68 -24.97
N GLN A 183 2.16 7.33 -23.89
CA GLN A 183 2.94 7.46 -22.66
C GLN A 183 2.44 6.54 -21.55
N GLU A 184 1.34 5.81 -21.78
CA GLU A 184 0.73 4.95 -20.78
C GLU A 184 1.59 3.70 -20.51
N THR A 185 1.73 3.34 -19.25
CA THR A 185 2.41 2.11 -18.83
C THR A 185 1.85 1.62 -17.50
N GLY A 186 1.80 0.31 -17.31
CA GLY A 186 1.27 -0.31 -16.11
C GLY A 186 -0.24 -0.15 -15.96
N LYS A 187 -0.97 0.18 -17.04
CA LYS A 187 -2.42 0.40 -17.01
C LYS A 187 -3.19 -0.79 -17.59
N VAL A 188 -4.42 -0.94 -17.14
CA VAL A 188 -5.37 -1.96 -17.60
C VAL A 188 -6.55 -1.25 -18.25
N PHE A 189 -6.82 -1.58 -19.52
CA PHE A 189 -7.89 -0.97 -20.29
C PHE A 189 -8.90 -2.03 -20.73
N GLU A 190 -10.18 -1.73 -20.62
CA GLU A 190 -11.25 -2.51 -21.23
C GLU A 190 -11.72 -1.84 -22.52
N ALA A 191 -12.00 -2.64 -23.54
CA ALA A 191 -12.50 -2.16 -24.81
C ALA A 191 -13.47 -3.14 -25.46
N GLY A 192 -14.56 -2.62 -26.03
CA GLY A 192 -15.57 -3.41 -26.72
C GLY A 192 -16.76 -2.55 -27.13
N ALA A 193 -17.45 -2.91 -28.22
CA ALA A 193 -18.61 -2.18 -28.72
C ALA A 193 -18.38 -0.67 -28.99
N GLY A 194 -17.14 -0.25 -29.23
CA GLY A 194 -16.76 1.16 -29.41
C GLY A 194 -16.59 1.94 -28.10
N TRP A 195 -16.74 1.29 -26.95
CA TRP A 195 -16.45 1.85 -25.64
C TRP A 195 -15.01 1.49 -25.19
N PHE A 196 -14.39 2.41 -24.47
CA PHE A 196 -13.04 2.27 -23.92
C PHE A 196 -13.01 2.82 -22.49
N GLY A 197 -12.45 2.07 -21.54
CA GLY A 197 -12.33 2.48 -20.16
C GLY A 197 -11.07 1.93 -19.49
N GLN A 198 -10.62 2.57 -18.41
CA GLN A 198 -9.51 2.08 -17.60
C GLN A 198 -10.05 1.37 -16.35
N ILE A 199 -9.45 0.25 -15.98
CA ILE A 199 -9.72 -0.47 -14.74
C ILE A 199 -8.58 -0.22 -13.76
N GLN A 200 -8.94 0.05 -12.50
CA GLN A 200 -8.00 0.41 -11.46
C GLN A 200 -8.47 -0.12 -10.10
N ALA A 201 -7.53 -0.57 -9.27
CA ALA A 201 -7.83 -1.06 -7.92
C ALA A 201 -7.98 0.11 -6.93
N TYR A 202 -9.00 0.03 -6.08
CA TYR A 202 -9.25 0.99 -4.99
C TYR A 202 -9.25 0.25 -3.65
N ARG A 203 -8.67 0.88 -2.62
CA ARG A 203 -8.70 0.40 -1.23
C ARG A 203 -9.62 1.30 -0.42
N SER A 204 -10.46 0.72 0.45
CA SER A 204 -11.23 1.48 1.44
C SER A 204 -10.32 2.35 2.31
N LYS A 205 -10.91 3.34 3.00
CA LYS A 205 -10.18 4.09 4.04
C LYS A 205 -9.69 3.16 5.14
N GLY A 206 -10.53 2.17 5.50
CA GLY A 206 -10.26 1.24 6.58
C GLY A 206 -10.25 1.92 7.95
N ILE A 207 -9.80 1.17 8.95
CA ILE A 207 -9.64 1.63 10.33
C ILE A 207 -8.44 0.92 10.95
N VAL A 208 -7.68 1.64 11.79
CA VAL A 208 -6.63 1.04 12.61
C VAL A 208 -7.27 0.53 13.90
N LEU A 209 -7.04 -0.73 14.26
CA LEU A 209 -7.51 -1.33 15.51
C LEU A 209 -6.32 -1.99 16.22
N PRO A 210 -5.63 -1.27 17.12
CA PRO A 210 -4.52 -1.83 17.88
C PRO A 210 -4.99 -3.06 18.67
N ALA A 211 -4.22 -4.16 18.61
CA ALA A 211 -4.52 -5.41 19.34
C ALA A 211 -5.93 -6.00 19.10
N ALA A 212 -6.49 -5.86 17.89
CA ALA A 212 -7.81 -6.39 17.57
C ALA A 212 -7.92 -7.92 17.72
N ASN A 213 -9.01 -8.37 18.33
CA ASN A 213 -9.50 -9.74 18.23
C ASN A 213 -10.55 -9.86 17.11
N ALA A 214 -11.07 -11.07 16.87
CA ALA A 214 -12.03 -11.31 15.80
C ALA A 214 -13.34 -10.53 16.00
N GLU A 215 -13.79 -10.40 17.26
CA GLU A 215 -14.99 -9.67 17.64
C GLU A 215 -14.84 -8.17 17.32
N ALA A 216 -13.71 -7.55 17.66
CA ALA A 216 -13.45 -6.15 17.32
C ALA A 216 -13.44 -5.90 15.80
N ILE A 217 -12.98 -6.86 14.99
CA ILE A 217 -13.07 -6.77 13.52
C ILE A 217 -14.53 -6.85 13.06
N ALA A 218 -15.31 -7.78 13.61
CA ALA A 218 -16.73 -7.93 13.27
C ALA A 218 -17.55 -6.69 13.62
N ASP A 219 -17.34 -6.14 14.83
CA ASP A 219 -18.03 -4.94 15.32
C ASP A 219 -17.71 -3.70 14.45
N ASN A 220 -16.54 -3.67 13.80
CA ASN A 220 -16.09 -2.58 12.95
C ASN A 220 -16.15 -2.91 11.44
N TRP A 221 -16.83 -3.98 11.04
CA TRP A 221 -16.82 -4.46 9.65
C TRP A 221 -17.32 -3.43 8.64
N ILE A 222 -18.34 -2.64 9.01
CA ILE A 222 -18.87 -1.56 8.16
C ILE A 222 -17.78 -0.52 7.86
N ALA A 223 -17.01 -0.09 8.87
CA ALA A 223 -15.93 0.87 8.67
C ALA A 223 -14.75 0.29 7.86
N ILE A 224 -14.45 -1.00 8.04
CA ILE A 224 -13.39 -1.69 7.29
C ILE A 224 -13.74 -1.75 5.79
N THR A 225 -15.02 -2.03 5.48
CA THR A 225 -15.51 -2.29 4.13
C THR A 225 -16.11 -1.07 3.42
N ASP A 226 -16.14 0.09 4.06
CA ASP A 226 -16.68 1.32 3.48
C ASP A 226 -15.80 1.84 2.32
N MET A 227 -16.39 1.88 1.13
CA MET A 227 -15.74 2.31 -0.11
C MET A 227 -16.03 3.77 -0.48
N THR A 228 -16.82 4.52 0.30
CA THR A 228 -17.19 5.92 -0.02
C THR A 228 -15.98 6.84 -0.16
N SER A 229 -14.94 6.62 0.65
CA SER A 229 -13.66 7.34 0.62
C SER A 229 -12.52 6.49 0.10
N ALA A 230 -12.81 5.49 -0.75
CA ALA A 230 -11.80 4.60 -1.29
C ALA A 230 -10.81 5.36 -2.19
N LYS A 231 -9.55 4.94 -2.16
CA LYS A 231 -8.46 5.57 -2.91
C LYS A 231 -7.67 4.57 -3.73
N HIS A 232 -7.14 5.06 -4.84
CA HIS A 232 -6.15 4.35 -5.62
C HIS A 232 -4.74 4.66 -5.11
N PHE A 233 -3.81 3.72 -5.32
CA PHE A 233 -2.38 3.88 -5.07
C PHE A 233 -1.60 3.47 -6.31
N ASP A 234 -0.69 4.31 -6.76
CA ASP A 234 0.13 4.04 -7.96
C ASP A 234 1.32 3.12 -7.64
N SER A 235 1.68 2.97 -6.36
CA SER A 235 2.81 2.13 -5.95
C SER A 235 2.65 1.44 -4.59
N ILE A 236 3.36 0.32 -4.42
CA ILE A 236 3.45 -0.39 -3.13
C ILE A 236 4.02 0.52 -2.02
N LYS A 237 4.90 1.46 -2.38
CA LYS A 237 5.48 2.41 -1.42
C LYS A 237 4.43 3.33 -0.83
N GLU A 238 3.54 3.88 -1.66
CA GLU A 238 2.44 4.73 -1.18
C GLU A 238 1.51 3.98 -0.25
N VAL A 239 1.19 2.72 -0.57
CA VAL A 239 0.36 1.85 0.28
C VAL A 239 0.95 1.70 1.69
N ILE A 240 2.28 1.49 1.78
CA ILE A 240 3.01 1.32 3.05
C ILE A 240 3.05 2.65 3.81
N VAL A 241 3.42 3.75 3.15
CA VAL A 241 3.48 5.08 3.77
C VAL A 241 2.11 5.47 4.33
N ASP A 242 1.04 5.23 3.58
CA ASP A 242 -0.32 5.51 4.01
C ASP A 242 -0.72 4.69 5.25
N LEU A 243 -0.36 3.41 5.28
CA LEU A 243 -0.65 2.54 6.41
C LEU A 243 0.07 2.98 7.69
N LEU A 244 1.34 3.38 7.58
CA LEU A 244 2.11 3.88 8.71
C LEU A 244 1.52 5.18 9.27
N LYS A 245 1.13 6.12 8.39
CA LYS A 245 0.46 7.37 8.80
C LYS A 245 -0.84 7.12 9.55
N CYS A 246 -1.69 6.22 9.04
CA CYS A 246 -2.94 5.89 9.73
C CYS A 246 -2.70 5.30 11.13
N ALA A 247 -1.60 4.57 11.33
CA ALA A 247 -1.24 4.03 12.63
C ALA A 247 -0.77 5.12 13.59
N GLU A 248 0.10 6.03 13.13
CA GLU A 248 0.62 7.17 13.90
C GLU A 248 -0.50 8.11 14.37
N GLU A 249 -1.39 8.53 13.44
CA GLU A 249 -2.52 9.43 13.75
C GLU A 249 -3.43 8.87 14.85
N LYS A 250 -3.62 7.53 14.88
CA LYS A 250 -4.44 6.91 15.91
C LYS A 250 -3.73 6.90 17.27
N THR A 251 -2.43 6.61 17.31
CA THR A 251 -1.64 6.66 18.54
C THR A 251 -1.61 8.05 19.14
N GLU A 252 -1.46 9.10 18.33
CA GLU A 252 -1.56 10.50 18.80
C GLU A 252 -2.95 10.79 19.37
N SER A 253 -4.02 10.35 18.70
CA SER A 253 -5.39 10.59 19.16
C SER A 253 -5.74 9.90 20.50
N GLU A 254 -5.26 8.67 20.70
CA GLU A 254 -5.47 7.92 21.94
C GLU A 254 -4.70 8.55 23.10
N THR A 255 -3.44 8.93 22.86
CA THR A 255 -2.58 9.57 23.87
C THR A 255 -3.15 10.91 24.32
N ARG A 256 -3.63 11.74 23.38
CA ARG A 256 -4.27 13.03 23.68
C ARG A 256 -5.55 12.87 24.50
N TRP A 257 -6.39 11.89 24.14
CA TRP A 257 -7.62 11.60 24.89
C TRP A 257 -7.33 11.09 26.31
N GLU A 258 -6.30 10.25 26.49
CA GLU A 258 -5.88 9.79 27.81
C GLU A 258 -5.37 10.93 28.69
N LEU A 259 -4.59 11.87 28.11
CA LEU A 259 -4.10 13.05 28.80
C LEU A 259 -5.24 13.99 29.25
N GLU A 260 -6.27 14.18 28.43
CA GLU A 260 -7.42 15.02 28.78
C GLU A 260 -8.30 14.41 29.88
N ASN A 261 -8.56 13.09 29.85
CA ASN A 261 -9.45 12.45 30.81
C ASN A 261 -8.84 12.20 32.19
N LYS A 262 -7.51 12.06 32.27
CA LYS A 262 -6.80 11.85 33.54
C LYS A 262 -6.21 13.13 34.13
N LYS A 263 -6.57 14.28 33.57
CA LYS A 263 -6.05 15.59 33.96
C LYS A 263 -6.13 15.86 35.46
N ASP A 264 -7.25 15.56 36.11
CA ASP A 264 -7.43 15.83 37.54
C ASP A 264 -6.58 14.90 38.42
N GLU A 265 -6.45 13.63 38.04
CA GLU A 265 -5.60 12.65 38.73
C GLU A 265 -4.12 13.04 38.61
N TYR A 266 -3.69 13.45 37.41
CA TYR A 266 -2.34 13.94 37.16
C TYR A 266 -2.04 15.21 37.96
N MET A 267 -2.99 16.15 38.01
CA MET A 267 -2.86 17.38 38.79
C MET A 267 -2.72 17.12 40.29
N GLU A 268 -3.43 16.13 40.83
CA GLU A 268 -3.35 15.80 42.25
C GLU A 268 -1.99 15.17 42.61
N VAL A 269 -1.47 14.28 41.77
CA VAL A 269 -0.14 13.70 41.97
C VAL A 269 0.95 14.77 41.87
N LEU A 270 0.84 15.69 40.92
CA LEU A 270 1.79 16.79 40.75
C LEU A 270 1.81 17.74 41.97
N LYS A 271 0.65 18.00 42.60
CA LYS A 271 0.58 18.75 43.87
C LYS A 271 1.37 18.06 44.97
N ILE A 272 1.21 16.74 45.11
CA ILE A 272 1.87 15.99 46.18
C ILE A 272 3.40 16.00 46.00
N ILE A 273 3.88 15.89 44.75
CA ILE A 273 5.33 16.03 44.45
C ILE A 273 5.82 17.42 44.86
N ALA A 274 5.08 18.47 44.51
CA ALA A 274 5.43 19.85 44.86
C ALA A 274 5.49 20.06 46.38
N GLU A 275 4.52 19.53 47.13
CA GLU A 275 4.50 19.61 48.60
C GLU A 275 5.68 18.87 49.25
N ALA A 276 6.02 17.67 48.76
CA ALA A 276 7.14 16.89 49.27
C ALA A 276 8.48 17.59 49.05
N LEU A 277 8.65 18.26 47.91
CA LEU A 277 9.85 19.07 47.63
C LEU A 277 9.95 20.28 48.55
N ASN A 278 8.83 20.90 48.90
CA ASN A 278 8.81 22.05 49.80
C ASN A 278 9.25 21.69 51.24
N GLN A 279 8.88 20.50 51.74
CA GLN A 279 9.19 20.07 53.11
C GLN A 279 10.68 19.85 53.38
N LYS A 280 11.52 19.69 52.34
CA LYS A 280 12.96 19.40 52.49
C LYS A 280 13.85 20.63 52.69
N LYS A 281 13.34 21.87 52.58
CA LYS A 281 14.19 23.08 52.64
C LYS A 281 14.18 23.72 54.03
N ASP A 282 15.20 23.38 54.81
CA ASP A 282 15.47 23.88 56.16
C ASP A 282 16.03 25.32 56.11
N GLY A 283 15.20 26.32 56.42
CA GLY A 283 15.64 27.57 57.06
C GLY A 283 16.17 28.75 56.24
N SER A 284 16.30 28.72 54.89
CA SER A 284 16.71 29.92 54.12
C SER A 284 15.55 30.55 53.32
N LEU A 285 15.27 31.83 53.62
CA LEU A 285 14.18 32.67 53.08
C LEU A 285 13.97 32.58 51.56
N THR A 286 12.83 32.00 51.17
CA THR A 286 12.17 32.27 49.89
C THR A 286 10.71 31.83 49.96
N SER A 287 9.75 32.77 49.88
CA SER A 287 8.32 32.50 50.12
C SER A 287 7.46 32.37 48.85
N CYS A 288 8.04 31.90 47.74
CA CYS A 288 7.28 31.57 46.52
C CYS A 288 8.04 30.53 45.67
N PHE A 289 7.41 29.39 45.39
CA PHE A 289 7.88 28.43 44.37
C PHE A 289 6.95 28.45 43.16
N MET A 290 7.56 28.39 41.98
CA MET A 290 6.86 28.11 40.73
C MET A 290 7.29 26.72 40.25
N PHE A 291 6.36 25.77 40.32
CA PHE A 291 6.53 24.47 39.67
C PHE A 291 5.93 24.52 38.28
N MET A 292 6.74 24.31 37.25
CA MET A 292 6.25 24.06 35.90
C MET A 292 6.50 22.60 35.55
N PHE A 293 5.43 21.81 35.57
CA PHE A 293 5.49 20.42 35.12
C PHE A 293 5.08 20.36 33.65
N ILE A 294 5.99 19.91 32.81
CA ILE A 294 5.73 19.72 31.39
C ILE A 294 5.68 18.22 31.11
N LEU A 295 4.48 17.70 30.87
CA LEU A 295 4.29 16.37 30.31
C LEU A 295 4.30 16.48 28.79
N THR A 296 5.09 15.63 28.16
CA THR A 296 5.17 15.56 26.70
C THR A 296 5.12 14.12 26.22
N ASP A 297 4.46 13.90 25.10
CA ASP A 297 4.58 12.69 24.29
C ASP A 297 5.63 12.85 23.17
N GLY A 298 6.25 14.03 23.08
CA GLY A 298 7.20 14.43 22.04
C GLY A 298 6.64 15.47 21.06
N VAL A 299 5.32 15.71 21.04
CA VAL A 299 4.64 16.62 20.10
C VAL A 299 3.76 17.64 20.84
N ASP A 300 2.96 17.18 21.80
CA ASP A 300 2.10 18.03 22.62
C ASP A 300 2.74 18.32 23.99
N VAL A 301 2.39 19.47 24.57
CA VAL A 301 2.92 19.97 25.85
C VAL A 301 1.75 20.31 26.78
N TYR A 302 1.63 19.56 27.87
CA TYR A 302 0.76 19.93 28.98
C TYR A 302 1.59 20.58 30.08
N SER A 303 1.27 21.84 30.40
CA SER A 303 1.95 22.59 31.46
C SER A 303 1.00 22.99 32.58
N VAL A 304 1.45 22.79 33.81
CA VAL A 304 0.81 23.35 35.00
C VAL A 304 1.81 24.20 35.76
N THR A 305 1.37 25.40 36.15
CA THR A 305 2.11 26.30 37.01
C THR A 305 1.45 26.34 38.38
N MET A 306 2.17 25.96 39.44
CA MET A 306 1.65 26.01 40.80
C MET A 306 2.44 27.03 41.64
N PRO A 307 1.81 28.11 42.12
CA PRO A 307 2.40 29.00 43.10
C PRO A 307 2.34 28.37 44.49
N PHE A 308 3.43 28.41 45.24
CA PHE A 308 3.50 27.83 46.58
C PHE A 308 3.86 28.91 47.61
N GLY A 309 3.00 29.12 48.62
CA GLY A 309 3.16 30.10 49.71
C GLY A 309 2.12 31.23 49.67
N GLU A 310 1.45 31.50 50.80
CA GLU A 310 0.40 32.53 50.88
C GLU A 310 0.93 33.96 51.07
N ASN A 311 2.23 34.14 51.30
CA ASN A 311 2.84 35.44 51.65
C ASN A 311 3.91 35.84 50.63
N HIS A 312 3.47 36.34 49.48
CA HIS A 312 4.36 37.03 48.55
C HIS A 312 4.85 38.34 49.19
N VAL A 313 6.15 38.42 49.49
CA VAL A 313 6.79 39.65 49.98
C VAL A 313 7.53 40.28 48.81
N SER A 314 7.08 41.45 48.36
CA SER A 314 7.70 42.19 47.26
C SER A 314 9.20 42.40 47.51
N GLY A 315 10.04 41.92 46.58
CA GLY A 315 11.51 42.04 46.63
C GLY A 315 12.29 40.77 47.01
N GLN A 316 11.63 39.64 47.34
CA GLN A 316 12.32 38.35 47.48
C GLN A 316 12.50 37.64 46.13
N ARG A 317 13.68 37.05 45.91
CA ARG A 317 14.01 36.27 44.70
C ARG A 317 13.27 34.93 44.73
N GLU A 318 12.29 34.68 43.88
CA GLU A 318 11.56 33.41 43.84
C GLU A 318 12.46 32.24 43.40
N SER A 319 12.29 31.06 43.99
CA SER A 319 12.97 29.84 43.56
C SER A 319 12.13 29.12 42.50
N ILE A 320 12.71 28.79 41.36
CA ILE A 320 11.99 28.13 40.26
C ILE A 320 12.45 26.67 40.17
N CYS A 321 11.50 25.74 39.94
CA CYS A 321 11.78 24.35 39.60
C CYS A 321 10.88 23.92 38.45
N ILE A 322 11.47 23.63 37.30
CA ILE A 322 10.78 23.14 36.11
C ILE A 322 11.16 21.67 35.94
N ILE A 323 10.15 20.81 35.90
CA ILE A 323 10.33 19.38 35.67
C ILE A 323 9.65 19.04 34.36
N VAL A 324 10.45 18.74 33.35
CA VAL A 324 9.97 18.27 32.04
C VAL A 324 10.16 16.77 32.01
N MET A 325 9.12 15.99 31.69
CA MET A 325 9.24 14.54 31.55
C MET A 325 8.28 13.97 30.52
N HIS A 326 8.65 12.84 29.93
CA HIS A 326 7.76 12.09 29.05
C HIS A 326 6.59 11.47 29.83
N CYS A 327 5.41 11.39 29.20
CA CYS A 327 4.21 10.77 29.78
C CYS A 327 4.47 9.34 30.29
N ASP A 328 5.27 8.54 29.56
CA ASP A 328 5.65 7.18 29.95
C ASP A 328 6.38 7.10 31.31
N ILE A 329 7.22 8.10 31.61
CA ILE A 329 7.94 8.18 32.89
C ILE A 329 6.96 8.54 34.01
N PHE A 330 6.03 9.43 33.73
CA PHE A 330 5.00 9.81 34.68
C PHE A 330 4.07 8.65 35.03
N GLU A 331 3.65 7.85 34.04
CA GLU A 331 2.86 6.64 34.29
C GLU A 331 3.59 5.63 35.18
N GLN A 332 4.90 5.48 35.02
CA GLN A 332 5.70 4.60 35.86
C GLN A 332 5.68 5.06 37.32
N ILE A 333 5.76 6.38 37.55
CA ILE A 333 5.64 6.98 38.88
C ILE A 333 4.26 6.68 39.48
N LEU A 334 3.18 6.86 38.71
CA LEU A 334 1.81 6.55 39.14
C LEU A 334 1.61 5.07 39.49
N LYS A 335 2.28 4.17 38.77
CA LYS A 335 2.31 2.73 39.05
C LYS A 335 3.22 2.37 40.25
N GLY A 336 3.75 3.36 40.96
CA GLY A 336 4.61 3.20 42.13
C GLY A 336 6.02 2.66 41.82
N GLN A 337 6.47 2.81 40.57
CA GLN A 337 7.82 2.39 40.18
C GLN A 337 8.86 3.42 40.63
N ILE A 338 10.00 2.92 41.12
CA ILE A 338 11.12 3.76 41.55
C ILE A 338 11.94 4.15 40.31
N ILE A 339 12.09 5.44 40.08
CA ILE A 339 12.87 6.02 39.00
C ILE A 339 14.33 6.13 39.45
N THR A 340 15.26 5.66 38.62
CA THR A 340 16.71 5.83 38.84
C THR A 340 17.34 6.53 37.65
N LYS A 341 18.53 7.13 37.81
CA LYS A 341 19.29 7.71 36.69
C LYS A 341 19.59 6.71 35.55
N LYS A 342 19.49 5.40 35.78
CA LYS A 342 19.59 4.35 34.75
C LYS A 342 18.29 4.12 33.97
N VAL A 343 17.14 4.46 34.56
CA VAL A 343 15.80 4.33 33.95
C VAL A 343 15.47 5.57 33.10
N ILE A 344 15.97 6.73 33.51
CA ILE A 344 15.90 7.98 32.74
C ILE A 344 16.85 7.86 31.54
N LYS A 345 16.32 7.68 30.33
CA LYS A 345 17.12 7.79 29.11
C LYS A 345 17.56 9.25 28.94
N PRO A 346 18.75 9.55 28.37
CA PRO A 346 19.16 10.92 28.11
C PRO A 346 18.07 11.69 27.33
N GLY A 347 17.60 12.81 27.89
CA GLY A 347 16.55 13.65 27.29
C GLY A 347 15.10 13.29 27.61
N THR A 348 14.82 12.22 28.38
CA THR A 348 13.43 11.83 28.74
C THR A 348 12.88 12.51 29.99
N MET A 349 13.76 13.07 30.81
CA MET A 349 13.41 13.94 31.93
C MET A 349 14.49 15.00 32.08
N VAL A 350 14.07 16.25 32.29
CA VAL A 350 14.96 17.40 32.49
C VAL A 350 14.45 18.19 33.69
N ILE A 351 15.35 18.50 34.61
CA ILE A 351 15.08 19.32 35.79
C ILE A 351 15.88 20.62 35.64
N ILE A 352 15.19 21.75 35.71
CA ILE A 352 15.78 23.08 35.53
C ILE A 352 15.39 23.95 36.72
N GLY A 353 16.37 24.56 37.39
CA GLY A 353 16.08 25.53 38.45
C GLY A 353 17.02 25.44 39.64
N ASP A 354 16.55 25.97 40.77
CA ASP A 354 17.32 26.15 41.99
C ASP A 354 17.31 24.93 42.93
N ILE A 355 16.70 23.80 42.51
CA ILE A 355 16.63 22.53 43.26
C ILE A 355 17.52 21.49 42.58
N SER A 356 18.26 20.71 43.38
CA SER A 356 19.13 19.67 42.84
C SER A 356 18.34 18.53 42.21
N GLU A 357 18.88 17.94 41.14
CA GLU A 357 18.26 16.81 40.44
C GLU A 357 18.02 15.62 41.38
N ASP A 358 18.97 15.36 42.29
CA ASP A 358 18.92 14.25 43.23
C ASP A 358 17.79 14.42 44.26
N ASP A 359 17.57 15.65 44.76
CA ASP A 359 16.46 15.94 45.68
C ASP A 359 15.10 15.75 45.02
N VAL A 360 14.99 16.15 43.73
CA VAL A 360 13.77 15.98 42.94
C VAL A 360 13.45 14.50 42.72
N VAL A 361 14.44 13.73 42.27
CA VAL A 361 14.29 12.29 42.03
C VAL A 361 13.98 11.56 43.34
N GLU A 362 14.58 11.95 44.45
CA GLU A 362 14.29 11.34 45.75
C GLU A 362 12.84 11.59 46.18
N SER A 363 12.33 12.81 46.06
CA SER A 363 10.94 13.14 46.45
C SER A 363 9.91 12.44 45.55
N ILE A 364 10.18 12.35 44.24
CA ILE A 364 9.36 11.55 43.31
C ILE A 364 9.34 10.08 43.74
N ASN A 365 10.49 9.53 44.13
CA ASN A 365 10.59 8.14 44.58
C ASN A 365 9.93 7.89 45.93
N GLN A 366 9.94 8.87 46.84
CA GLN A 366 9.18 8.79 48.10
C GLN A 366 7.68 8.71 47.82
N LEU A 367 7.18 9.50 46.87
CA LEU A 367 5.78 9.45 46.44
C LEU A 367 5.42 8.12 45.75
N ALA A 368 6.26 7.66 44.83
CA ALA A 368 6.05 6.36 44.16
C ALA A 368 5.96 5.21 45.19
N ARG A 369 6.72 5.30 46.29
CA ARG A 369 6.64 4.34 47.41
C ARG A 369 5.33 4.44 48.19
N SER A 370 4.76 5.63 48.38
CA SER A 370 3.47 5.80 49.05
C SER A 370 2.27 5.42 48.18
N MET A 371 2.43 5.42 46.86
CA MET A 371 1.41 5.00 45.89
C MET A 371 1.38 3.49 45.63
N LYS A 372 2.41 2.74 46.05
CA LYS A 372 2.33 1.27 46.01
C LYS A 372 1.17 0.81 46.88
N PRO A 373 0.29 -0.09 46.40
CA PRO A 373 -0.73 -0.66 47.26
C PRO A 373 -0.03 -1.30 48.47
N LYS A 374 -0.41 -0.87 49.67
CA LYS A 374 -0.03 -1.56 50.91
C LYS A 374 -0.62 -2.97 50.78
N LEU A 375 0.26 -3.95 50.58
CA LEU A 375 -0.05 -5.38 50.54
C LEU A 375 -0.97 -5.80 51.69
#